data_AF-A0A7J6V290-F1
#
_entry.id   AF-A0A7J6V290-F1
#
_cell.length_a   1.000
_cell.length_b   1.000
_cell.length_c   1.000
_cell.angle_alpha   90.00
_cell.angle_beta   90.00
_cell.angle_gamma   90.00
#
_symmetry.space_group_name_H-M   'P 1'
#
loop_
_entity.id
_entity.type
_entity.pdbx_description
1 polymer ?
#
loop_
_entity_poly.entity_id
_entity_poly.type
_entity_poly.pdbx_seq_one_letter_code
_entity_poly.pdbx_strand_id
1 'polypeptide(L)' 'MGQRVLSKGFTSIMPWMAVNENNLPQFTKGKKIKISKVDLYEGNTSPPDYLSKSELISLMEKNGIGTDASIPVHINNIR' A
#
# COMPACT_ATOMS: atom_id res chain seq x y z
N MET A 1 -5.21 -5.11 -13.13
CA MET A 1 -5.10 -6.56 -12.85
C MET A 1 -6.32 -6.99 -12.08
N GLY A 2 -6.90 -8.16 -12.40
CA GLY A 2 -8.02 -8.69 -11.64
C GLY A 2 -7.55 -9.41 -10.38
N GLN A 3 -8.30 -9.30 -9.28
CA GLN A 3 -7.99 -9.97 -8.02
C GLN A 3 -9.28 -10.45 -7.36
N ARG A 4 -9.31 -11.71 -6.95
CA ARG A 4 -10.44 -12.34 -6.25
C ARG A 4 -9.92 -13.20 -5.10
N VAL A 5 -10.53 -13.06 -3.93
CA VAL A 5 -10.19 -13.83 -2.74
C VAL A 5 -10.95 -15.15 -2.78
N LEU A 6 -10.22 -16.27 -2.78
CA LEU A 6 -10.83 -17.61 -2.78
C LEU A 6 -11.28 -18.04 -1.39
N SER A 7 -10.52 -17.65 -0.36
CA SER A 7 -10.86 -17.87 1.04
C SER A 7 -10.27 -16.74 1.87
N LYS A 8 -11.07 -16.19 2.78
CA LYS A 8 -10.66 -15.08 3.65
C LYS A 8 -9.58 -15.50 4.65
N GLY A 9 -9.56 -16.76 5.08
CA GLY A 9 -8.63 -17.24 6.08
C GLY A 9 -8.59 -16.33 7.32
N PHE A 10 -7.40 -15.91 7.72
CA PHE A 10 -7.17 -15.06 8.90
C PHE A 10 -7.77 -13.64 8.79
N THR A 11 -7.99 -13.12 7.58
CA THR A 11 -8.61 -11.79 7.39
C THR A 11 -10.06 -11.72 7.87
N SER A 12 -10.70 -12.88 8.11
CA SER A 12 -12.01 -12.95 8.76
C SER A 12 -11.99 -12.42 10.20
N ILE A 13 -10.84 -12.54 10.88
CA ILE A 13 -10.63 -12.11 12.27
C ILE A 13 -9.94 -10.73 12.31
N MET A 14 -9.24 -10.34 11.24
CA MET A 14 -8.55 -9.04 11.11
C MET A 14 -9.08 -8.25 9.89
N PRO A 15 -10.27 -7.62 9.99
CA PRO A 15 -10.91 -6.98 8.84
C PRO A 15 -10.13 -5.80 8.25
N TRP A 16 -9.29 -5.12 9.04
CA TRP A 16 -8.45 -4.01 8.56
C TRP A 16 -7.31 -4.46 7.63
N MET A 17 -7.05 -5.77 7.54
CA MET A 17 -6.12 -6.37 6.59
C MET A 17 -6.83 -7.02 5.39
N ALA A 18 -8.15 -6.82 5.24
CA ALA A 18 -8.90 -7.41 4.15
C ALA A 18 -8.40 -6.91 2.79
N VAL A 19 -8.23 -7.86 1.86
CA VAL A 19 -7.80 -7.57 0.49
C VAL A 19 -9.00 -7.05 -0.31
N ASN A 20 -8.81 -5.96 -1.04
CA ASN A 20 -9.82 -5.42 -1.94
C ASN A 20 -9.93 -6.28 -3.21
N GLU A 21 -11.13 -6.72 -3.56
CA GLU A 21 -11.36 -7.54 -4.76
C GLU A 21 -11.60 -6.68 -6.00
N ASN A 22 -10.73 -6.83 -6.98
CA ASN A 22 -10.89 -6.24 -8.31
C ASN A 22 -11.41 -7.31 -9.27
N ASN A 23 -12.72 -7.59 -9.21
CA ASN A 23 -13.35 -8.59 -10.07
C ASN A 23 -13.43 -8.08 -11.52
N LEU A 24 -12.78 -8.80 -12.43
CA LEU A 24 -12.88 -8.52 -13.86
C LEU A 24 -14.15 -9.16 -14.44
N PRO A 25 -14.80 -8.51 -15.43
CA PRO A 25 -15.92 -9.12 -16.13
C PRO A 25 -15.46 -10.37 -16.90
N GLN A 26 -16.39 -11.28 -17.16
CA GLN A 26 -16.08 -12.51 -17.87
C GLN A 26 -15.80 -12.24 -19.35
N PHE A 27 -14.64 -12.68 -19.82
CA PHE A 27 -14.24 -12.62 -21.23
C PHE A 27 -14.15 -14.02 -21.82
N THR A 28 -14.59 -14.18 -23.07
CA THR A 28 -14.43 -15.41 -23.84
C THR A 28 -13.31 -15.25 -24.85
N LYS A 29 -12.54 -16.33 -25.09
CA LYS A 29 -11.46 -16.34 -26.07
C LYS A 29 -12.03 -16.00 -27.46
N GLY A 30 -11.46 -15.01 -28.14
CA GLY A 30 -11.91 -14.55 -29.46
C GLY A 30 -13.00 -13.47 -29.43
N LYS A 31 -13.48 -13.04 -28.25
CA LYS A 31 -14.42 -11.92 -28.14
C LYS A 31 -13.74 -10.62 -28.61
N LYS A 32 -14.28 -10.03 -29.67
CA LYS A 32 -13.89 -8.68 -30.10
C LYS A 32 -14.54 -7.65 -29.17
N ILE A 33 -13.72 -6.79 -28.59
CA ILE A 33 -14.16 -5.69 -27.72
C ILE A 33 -13.87 -4.36 -28.42
N LYS A 34 -14.81 -3.42 -28.32
CA LYS A 34 -14.59 -2.05 -28.82
C LYS A 34 -13.84 -1.26 -27.75
N ILE A 35 -12.83 -0.50 -28.18
CA ILE A 35 -12.11 0.43 -27.30
C ILE A 35 -13.07 1.57 -26.98
N SER A 36 -13.34 1.82 -25.70
CA SER A 36 -14.24 2.88 -25.27
C SER A 36 -13.58 4.26 -25.29
N LYS A 37 -12.28 4.33 -25.01
CA LYS A 37 -11.51 5.58 -24.90
C LYS A 37 -10.02 5.29 -25.08
N VAL A 38 -9.30 6.24 -25.68
CA VAL A 38 -7.84 6.27 -25.76
C VAL A 38 -7.40 7.64 -25.23
N ASP A 39 -6.58 7.64 -24.19
CA ASP A 39 -6.10 8.85 -23.53
C ASP A 39 -4.57 8.86 -23.52
N LEU A 40 -3.99 10.05 -23.67
CA LEU A 40 -2.55 10.29 -23.52
C LEU A 40 -2.34 11.00 -22.20
N TYR A 41 -1.60 10.37 -21.27
CA TYR A 41 -1.35 10.91 -19.94
C TYR A 41 0.07 11.48 -19.87
N GLU A 42 0.17 12.73 -19.44
CA GLU A 42 1.42 13.33 -18.99
C GLU A 42 1.55 13.14 -17.48
N GLY A 43 2.74 12.78 -17.01
CA GLY A 43 3.03 12.57 -15.60
C GLY A 43 4.28 13.34 -15.19
N ASN A 44 4.31 13.81 -13.94
CA ASN A 44 5.47 14.43 -13.33
C ASN A 44 5.98 13.55 -12.20
N THR A 45 7.29 13.64 -11.91
CA THR A 45 7.83 13.06 -10.68
C THR A 45 7.47 13.94 -9.49
N SER A 46 7.36 13.33 -8.32
CA SER A 46 7.14 14.03 -7.06
C SER A 46 8.31 13.76 -6.12
N PRO A 47 8.71 14.74 -5.29
CA PRO A 47 9.69 14.50 -4.24
C PRO A 47 9.13 13.51 -3.21
N PRO A 48 9.98 12.84 -2.42
CA PRO A 48 9.53 12.02 -1.30
C PRO A 48 8.73 12.85 -0.28
N ASP A 49 7.74 12.23 0.34
CA ASP A 49 6.97 12.84 1.41
C ASP A 49 7.81 12.98 2.69
N TYR A 50 7.35 13.86 3.59
CA TYR A 50 7.92 13.93 4.94
C TYR A 50 7.69 12.61 5.69
N LEU A 51 8.65 12.25 6.54
CA LEU A 51 8.58 11.04 7.34
C LEU A 51 7.39 11.09 8.31
N SER A 52 6.54 10.08 8.24
CA SER A 52 5.62 9.76 9.33
C SER A 52 6.38 9.26 10.56
N LYS A 53 5.73 9.30 11.72
CA LYS A 53 6.32 8.80 12.97
C LYS A 53 6.75 7.32 12.83
N SER A 54 5.96 6.48 12.17
CA SER A 54 6.27 5.08 11.93
C SER A 54 7.50 4.88 11.04
N GLU A 55 7.64 5.70 9.99
CA GLU A 55 8.80 5.63 9.10
C GLU A 55 10.07 6.10 9.80
N LEU A 56 9.98 7.14 10.64
CA LEU A 56 11.09 7.58 11.46
C LEU A 56 11.54 6.50 12.45
N ILE A 57 10.60 5.84 13.16
CA ILE A 57 10.91 4.70 14.04
C ILE A 57 11.65 3.60 13.26
N SER A 58 11.10 3.20 12.11
CA SER A 58 11.69 2.15 11.28
C SER A 58 13.11 2.50 10.81
N LEU A 59 13.37 3.79 10.51
CA LEU A 59 14.71 4.26 10.17
C LEU A 59 15.64 4.29 11.38
N MET A 60 15.16 4.66 12.56
CA MET A 60 15.95 4.64 13.79
C MET A 60 16.39 3.21 14.13
N GLU A 61 15.49 2.23 14.06
CA GLU A 61 15.80 0.81 14.26
C GLU A 61 16.80 0.29 13.22
N LYS A 62 16.56 0.58 11.93
CA LYS A 62 17.45 0.16 10.84
C LYS A 62 18.88 0.69 11.00
N ASN A 63 19.03 1.89 11.55
CA ASN A 63 20.33 2.51 11.78
C ASN A 63 20.89 2.27 13.20
N GLY A 64 20.21 1.48 14.04
CA GLY A 64 20.66 1.16 15.40
C GLY A 64 20.63 2.36 16.36
N ILE A 65 19.78 3.36 16.10
CA ILE A 65 19.64 4.55 16.95
C ILE A 65 18.51 4.31 17.96
N GLY A 66 18.89 4.12 19.22
CA GLY A 66 17.93 3.83 20.29
C GLY A 66 17.46 2.37 20.29
N THR A 67 16.51 2.09 21.17
CA THR A 67 15.86 0.77 21.33
C THR A 67 14.34 0.97 21.34
N ASP A 68 13.56 -0.10 21.25
CA ASP A 68 12.09 -0.05 21.37
C ASP A 68 11.62 0.78 22.59
N ALA A 69 12.38 0.73 23.69
CA ALA A 69 12.11 1.52 24.90
C ALA A 69 12.50 3.01 24.81
N SER A 70 13.53 3.37 24.04
CA SER A 70 14.09 4.74 24.02
C SER A 70 13.73 5.57 22.79
N ILE A 71 13.35 4.94 21.68
CA ILE A 71 12.94 5.60 20.43
C ILE A 71 11.77 6.60 20.68
N PRO A 72 10.72 6.28 21.45
CA PRO A 72 9.64 7.23 21.70
C PRO A 72 10.10 8.52 22.39
N VAL A 73 11.11 8.44 23.26
CA VAL A 73 11.68 9.58 23.99
C VAL A 73 12.44 10.50 23.03
N HIS A 74 13.30 9.93 22.20
CA HIS A 74 14.05 10.69 21.18
C HIS A 74 13.10 11.46 20.25
N ILE A 75 12.02 10.83 19.79
CA ILE A 75 11.03 11.47 18.92
C ILE A 75 10.29 12.61 19.62
N ASN A 76 9.93 12.44 20.90
CA ASN A 76 9.23 13.49 21.65
C ASN A 76 10.11 14.72 21.91
N ASN A 77 11.43 14.56 22.05
CA ASN A 77 12.35 15.67 22.30
C ASN A 77 12.54 16.61 21.10
N ILE A 78 12.32 16.10 19.88
CA ILE A 78 12.47 16.86 18.63
C ILE A 78 11.11 17.28 18.06
N ARG A 79 10.04 17.13 18.85
CA ARG A 79 8.69 17.54 18.49
C ARG A 79 8.49 19.04 18.70
#